data_AF-A0A7X6FH26-F1
#
_entry.id   AF-A0A7X6FH26-F1
#
_cell.length_a   1.000
_cell.length_b   1.000
_cell.length_c   1.000
_cell.angle_alpha   90.00
_cell.angle_beta   90.00
_cell.angle_gamma   90.00
#
_symmetry.space_group_name_H-M   'P 1'
#
loop_
_entity.id
_entity.type
_entity.pdbx_description
1 polymer ?
#
loop_
_entity_poly.entity_id
_entity_poly.type
_entity_poly.pdbx_seq_one_letter_code
_entity_poly.pdbx_strand_id
1 'polypeptide(L)'
;MADSENSRTLPAIKRRKENPERGTSENLPHIIDRRNLLSVASRLLNSRIEDPDGPRTEPGPTPVREMWPRWYACHQQRVRATRLREKLEKEMLDEAGGLPVATLRNVGMDGAVEVQSFADIKRMASQLDAEHLSQARAELRRRRRRWKEADRRLGYSAAVALEQELAERAGISGRVMWITRPSSLTEVTAKLHCLIVMHDPTLKFEDAPWPELRTMLKDLIRIAEKCRPKSCNGFAYPGKKAGVRGILNLAMQYQDAANKLGEGSSKPNQAPRRLLALHAMELYLNAFLLAKGVDPATIRGFRHDLGERTRLASEAGLVLRKRTVAHLATLSASNEYHVVSYVPELMSTLSQVNRVMATVDELSRKVRKALRASS
;
A
#
# COMPACT_ATOMS: atom_id res chain seq x y z
N MET A 1 8.84 -46.86 49.91
CA MET A 1 10.05 -47.48 49.34
C MET A 1 9.96 -47.36 47.83
N ALA A 2 11.07 -46.98 47.18
CA ALA A 2 11.28 -46.71 45.76
C ALA A 2 10.63 -45.40 45.26
N ASP A 3 11.36 -44.28 45.20
CA ASP A 3 12.36 -43.84 44.18
C ASP A 3 11.63 -43.20 42.98
N SER A 4 11.86 -41.95 42.60
CA SER A 4 13.12 -41.36 42.11
C SER A 4 12.94 -39.82 42.06
N GLU A 5 13.76 -39.01 42.74
CA GLU A 5 15.04 -38.46 42.23
C GLU A 5 14.88 -37.70 40.89
N ASN A 6 15.43 -36.51 40.64
CA ASN A 6 16.27 -35.62 41.42
C ASN A 6 16.26 -34.26 40.69
N SER A 7 16.39 -33.20 41.48
CA SER A 7 16.67 -31.82 41.07
C SER A 7 17.91 -31.71 40.19
N ARG A 8 17.99 -30.68 39.32
CA ARG A 8 19.12 -29.73 39.28
C ARG A 8 18.95 -28.61 38.25
N THR A 9 19.49 -27.48 38.65
CA THR A 9 19.28 -26.10 38.21
C THR A 9 20.41 -25.62 37.28
N LEU A 10 20.07 -24.69 36.37
CA LEU A 10 20.89 -23.60 35.78
C LEU A 10 21.93 -23.94 34.67
N PRO A 11 22.22 -23.03 33.70
CA PRO A 11 22.36 -21.57 33.90
C PRO A 11 21.72 -20.61 32.89
N ALA A 12 21.59 -19.37 33.39
CA ALA A 12 21.29 -18.15 32.64
C ALA A 12 22.41 -17.83 31.63
N ILE A 13 22.04 -17.70 30.36
CA ILE A 13 22.93 -17.16 29.32
C ILE A 13 22.52 -15.71 29.07
N LYS A 14 23.25 -14.78 29.69
CA LYS A 14 23.32 -13.37 29.24
C LYS A 14 24.00 -13.35 27.88
N ARG A 15 23.29 -12.92 26.83
CA ARG A 15 23.94 -12.57 25.55
C ARG A 15 23.61 -11.13 25.16
N ARG A 16 24.62 -10.29 25.44
CA ARG A 16 25.08 -9.10 24.72
C ARG A 16 24.05 -8.05 24.32
N LYS A 17 24.11 -6.95 25.09
CA LYS A 17 23.66 -5.60 24.76
C LYS A 17 24.41 -5.14 23.49
N GLU A 18 23.75 -5.16 22.35
CA GLU A 18 24.18 -4.37 21.18
C GLU A 18 23.38 -3.07 21.20
N ASN A 19 24.11 -1.96 21.35
CA ASN A 19 23.57 -0.61 21.19
C ASN A 19 23.00 -0.46 19.78
N PRO A 20 21.74 -0.04 19.59
CA PRO A 20 21.36 0.60 18.36
C PRO A 20 21.67 2.10 18.53
N GLU A 21 22.69 2.57 17.82
CA GLU A 21 22.70 3.97 17.39
C GLU A 21 21.40 4.21 16.63
N ARG A 22 20.44 4.84 17.31
CA ARG A 22 19.06 4.95 16.84
C ARG A 22 18.94 6.14 15.90
N GLY A 23 19.54 6.00 14.72
CA GLY A 23 19.12 6.72 13.53
C GLY A 23 17.69 6.29 13.15
N THR A 24 16.83 7.27 12.96
CA THR A 24 15.38 7.18 12.72
C THR A 24 14.99 6.14 11.64
N SER A 25 14.57 4.95 12.08
CA SER A 25 13.78 4.02 11.28
C SER A 25 12.58 3.55 12.09
N GLU A 26 11.51 4.34 12.09
CA GLU A 26 10.20 3.87 12.57
C GLU A 26 9.65 2.85 11.57
N ASN A 27 10.09 1.61 11.73
CA ASN A 27 9.58 0.45 11.04
C ASN A 27 8.35 -0.06 11.77
N LEU A 28 7.35 -0.48 10.99
CA LEU A 28 6.04 -0.92 11.46
C LEU A 28 6.12 -1.99 12.55
N PRO A 29 5.10 -2.05 13.44
CA PRO A 29 5.11 -3.02 14.52
C PRO A 29 5.22 -4.43 13.97
N HIS A 30 6.03 -5.27 14.62
CA HIS A 30 6.28 -6.65 14.21
C HIS A 30 4.98 -7.50 14.11
N ILE A 31 3.93 -7.11 14.84
CA ILE A 31 2.63 -7.77 14.83
C ILE A 31 1.55 -6.73 14.47
N ILE A 32 0.84 -7.00 13.36
CA ILE A 32 -0.37 -6.27 12.98
C ILE A 32 -1.57 -7.12 13.40
N ASP A 33 -2.31 -6.63 14.39
CA ASP A 33 -3.51 -7.24 14.96
C ASP A 33 -4.75 -6.39 14.64
N ARG A 34 -5.93 -6.86 15.07
CA ARG A 34 -7.19 -6.12 14.87
C ARG A 34 -7.15 -4.74 15.53
N ARG A 35 -6.51 -4.57 16.69
CA ARG A 35 -6.53 -3.30 17.45
C ARG A 35 -5.66 -2.23 16.81
N ASN A 36 -4.56 -2.61 16.16
CA ASN A 36 -3.59 -1.67 15.61
C ASN A 36 -3.66 -1.48 14.09
N LEU A 37 -4.40 -2.33 13.35
CA LEU A 37 -4.44 -2.34 11.88
C LEU A 37 -4.70 -0.96 11.25
N LEU A 38 -5.75 -0.25 11.68
CA LEU A 38 -6.12 1.05 11.08
C LEU A 38 -5.12 2.17 11.38
N SER A 39 -4.48 2.11 12.55
CA SER A 39 -3.44 3.06 12.97
C SER A 39 -2.11 2.78 12.27
N VAL A 40 -1.78 1.50 12.07
CA VAL A 40 -0.65 1.06 11.26
C VAL A 40 -0.82 1.52 9.81
N ALA A 41 -1.99 1.27 9.23
CA ALA A 41 -2.33 1.71 7.87
C ALA A 41 -2.17 3.23 7.72
N SER A 42 -2.74 4.04 8.62
CA SER A 42 -2.69 5.50 8.47
C SER A 42 -1.28 6.06 8.62
N ARG A 43 -0.47 5.52 9.54
CA ARG A 43 0.94 5.91 9.67
C ARG A 43 1.75 5.58 8.42
N LEU A 44 1.56 4.38 7.88
CA LEU A 44 2.20 3.99 6.62
C LEU A 44 1.79 4.94 5.49
N LEU A 45 0.48 5.21 5.34
CA LEU A 45 -0.05 6.07 4.29
C LEU A 45 0.49 7.50 4.40
N ASN A 46 0.50 8.11 5.59
CA ASN A 46 1.12 9.41 5.81
C ASN A 46 2.59 9.41 5.34
N SER A 47 3.39 8.43 5.79
CA SER A 47 4.81 8.33 5.41
C SER A 47 5.06 8.15 3.90
N ARG A 48 4.07 7.62 3.16
CA ARG A 48 4.17 7.34 1.72
C ARG A 48 3.64 8.45 0.85
N ILE A 49 2.70 9.24 1.37
CA ILE A 49 2.09 10.34 0.65
C ILE A 49 2.91 11.61 0.81
N GLU A 50 3.61 11.78 1.94
CA GLU A 50 4.53 12.89 2.20
C GLU A 50 5.87 12.76 1.46
N ASP A 51 6.07 11.72 0.64
CA ASP A 51 7.32 11.50 -0.11
C ASP A 51 7.53 12.59 -1.18
N PRO A 52 8.52 13.50 -1.01
CA PRO A 52 8.73 14.66 -1.88
C PRO A 52 9.24 14.30 -3.28
N ASP A 53 9.70 13.05 -3.50
CA ASP A 53 10.13 12.53 -4.80
C ASP A 53 8.99 11.89 -5.62
N GLY A 54 7.74 12.06 -5.17
CA GLY A 54 6.56 11.56 -5.87
C GLY A 54 6.38 12.15 -7.29
N PRO A 55 5.74 11.41 -8.22
CA PRO A 55 5.49 11.90 -9.57
C PRO A 55 4.68 13.20 -9.52
N ARG A 56 5.21 14.24 -10.19
CA ARG A 56 4.56 15.55 -10.35
C ARG A 56 3.12 15.37 -10.81
N THR A 57 2.20 16.13 -10.22
CA THR A 57 0.77 16.11 -10.54
C THR A 57 0.58 16.41 -12.02
N GLU A 58 0.12 15.42 -12.78
CA GLU A 58 -0.36 15.63 -14.15
C GLU A 58 -1.68 16.42 -14.09
N PRO A 59 -1.97 17.30 -15.07
CA PRO A 59 -3.25 18.01 -15.13
C PRO A 59 -4.42 17.02 -15.16
N GLY A 60 -5.28 17.06 -14.14
CA GLY A 60 -6.39 16.12 -14.02
C GLY A 60 -7.13 16.19 -12.68
N PRO A 61 -8.09 15.28 -12.44
CA PRO A 61 -8.80 15.17 -11.17
C PRO A 61 -7.83 14.95 -9.99
N THR A 62 -8.13 15.54 -8.83
CA THR A 62 -7.30 15.39 -7.63
C THR A 62 -7.07 13.90 -7.33
N PRO A 63 -5.80 13.43 -7.30
CA PRO A 63 -5.50 12.03 -7.09
C PRO A 63 -5.79 11.61 -5.64
N VAL A 64 -6.01 10.31 -5.44
CA VAL A 64 -6.34 9.74 -4.12
C VAL A 64 -5.29 10.08 -3.07
N ARG A 65 -4.00 10.14 -3.45
CA ARG A 65 -2.91 10.51 -2.54
C ARG A 65 -3.04 11.92 -1.96
N GLU A 66 -3.65 12.86 -2.69
CA GLU A 66 -3.88 14.22 -2.19
C GLU A 66 -5.21 14.34 -1.41
N MET A 67 -6.20 13.52 -1.77
CA MET A 67 -7.50 13.50 -1.11
C MET A 67 -7.45 12.82 0.27
N TRP A 68 -6.77 11.68 0.37
CA TRP A 68 -6.80 10.84 1.57
C TRP A 68 -6.31 11.56 2.83
N PRO A 69 -5.21 12.36 2.84
CA PRO A 69 -4.78 13.07 4.03
C PRO A 69 -5.83 14.08 4.52
N ARG A 70 -6.46 14.82 3.59
CA ARG A 70 -7.52 15.78 3.93
C ARG A 70 -8.75 15.08 4.50
N TRP A 71 -9.15 13.98 3.87
CA TRP A 71 -10.23 13.13 4.37
C TRP A 71 -9.92 12.56 5.75
N TYR A 72 -8.70 12.04 5.97
CA TYR A 72 -8.32 11.42 7.24
C TYR A 72 -8.23 12.44 8.37
N ALA A 73 -7.74 13.66 8.09
CA ALA A 73 -7.79 14.77 9.05
C ALA A 73 -9.23 15.14 9.43
N CYS A 74 -10.13 15.24 8.44
CA CYS A 74 -11.57 15.47 8.67
C CYS A 74 -12.19 14.33 9.51
N HIS A 75 -11.83 13.08 9.22
CA HIS A 75 -12.27 11.93 10.01
C HIS A 75 -11.78 12.01 11.47
N GLN A 76 -10.52 12.36 11.70
CA GLN A 76 -9.98 12.52 13.06
C GLN A 76 -10.68 13.64 13.82
N GLN A 77 -11.00 14.76 13.16
CA GLN A 77 -11.81 15.83 13.74
C GLN A 77 -13.21 15.32 14.11
N ARG A 78 -13.85 14.55 13.23
CA ARG A 78 -15.15 13.93 13.50
C ARG A 78 -15.11 13.04 14.75
N VAL A 79 -14.10 12.17 14.87
CA VAL A 79 -13.93 11.30 16.05
C VAL A 79 -13.79 12.11 17.34
N ARG A 80 -13.08 13.25 17.30
CA ARG A 80 -12.99 14.17 18.45
C ARG A 80 -14.34 14.82 18.75
N ALA A 81 -15.07 15.25 17.72
CA ALA A 81 -16.40 15.83 17.85
C ALA A 81 -17.41 14.83 18.43
N THR A 82 -17.40 13.56 18.00
CA THR A 82 -18.24 12.50 18.58
C THR A 82 -17.99 12.34 20.07
N ARG A 83 -16.72 12.26 20.50
CA ARG A 83 -16.37 12.14 21.93
C ARG A 83 -16.82 13.36 22.74
N LEU A 84 -16.70 14.56 22.15
CA LEU A 84 -17.17 15.79 22.77
C LEU A 84 -18.70 15.77 22.90
N ARG A 85 -19.43 15.39 21.84
CA ARG A 85 -20.89 15.26 21.88
C ARG A 85 -21.32 14.25 22.95
N GLU A 86 -20.72 13.07 22.99
CA GLU A 86 -21.04 12.04 24.01
C GLU A 86 -20.76 12.51 25.44
N LYS A 87 -19.71 13.32 25.63
CA LYS A 87 -19.41 13.94 26.93
C LYS A 87 -20.49 14.98 27.29
N LEU A 88 -20.77 15.90 26.38
CA LEU A 88 -21.78 16.95 26.58
C LEU A 88 -23.18 16.36 26.75
N GLU A 89 -23.50 15.24 26.10
CA GLU A 89 -24.76 14.52 26.27
C GLU A 89 -24.98 14.08 27.73
N LYS A 90 -23.93 13.56 28.39
CA LYS A 90 -23.98 13.20 29.81
C LYS A 90 -24.16 14.43 30.70
N GLU A 91 -23.37 15.48 30.46
CA GLU A 91 -23.47 16.74 31.22
C GLU A 91 -24.84 17.41 31.04
N MET A 92 -25.42 17.34 29.84
CA MET A 92 -26.78 17.82 29.54
C MET A 92 -27.84 17.06 30.33
N LEU A 93 -27.72 15.73 30.43
CA LEU A 93 -28.65 14.92 31.22
C LEU A 93 -28.58 15.28 32.71
N ASP A 94 -27.37 15.50 33.22
CA ASP A 94 -27.15 15.89 34.62
C ASP A 94 -27.69 17.30 34.91
N GLU A 95 -27.36 18.30 34.08
CA GLU A 95 -27.77 19.70 34.31
C GLU A 95 -29.26 19.94 34.03
N ALA A 96 -29.81 19.33 32.97
CA ALA A 96 -31.23 19.48 32.65
C ALA A 96 -32.13 18.60 33.54
N GLY A 97 -31.56 17.62 34.25
CA GLY A 97 -32.29 16.64 35.07
C GLY A 97 -33.07 15.63 34.22
N GLY A 98 -32.46 15.17 33.13
CA GLY A 98 -33.02 14.21 32.17
C GLY A 98 -33.49 14.83 30.85
N LEU A 99 -34.01 13.97 29.97
CA LEU A 99 -34.46 14.36 28.64
C LEU A 99 -35.70 15.29 28.68
N PRO A 100 -35.90 16.15 27.66
CA PRO A 100 -37.01 17.11 27.61
C PRO A 100 -38.34 16.44 27.21
N VAL A 101 -38.77 15.46 28.01
CA VAL A 101 -39.93 14.59 27.79
C VAL A 101 -40.93 14.81 28.92
N ALA A 102 -42.24 14.83 28.64
CA ALA A 102 -43.27 14.84 29.68
C ALA A 102 -43.95 13.47 29.78
N THR A 103 -44.50 13.13 30.94
CA THR A 103 -45.15 11.85 31.19
C THR A 103 -46.66 12.06 31.27
N LEU A 104 -47.43 11.36 30.44
CA LEU A 104 -48.90 11.31 30.45
C LEU A 104 -49.36 10.07 31.21
N ARG A 105 -50.11 10.25 32.29
CA ARG A 105 -50.69 9.13 33.06
C ARG A 105 -52.03 8.73 32.45
N ASN A 106 -52.40 7.46 32.60
CA ASN A 106 -53.71 6.90 32.22
C ASN A 106 -54.01 6.91 30.71
N VAL A 107 -53.04 6.53 29.87
CA VAL A 107 -53.24 6.38 28.43
C VAL A 107 -52.96 4.95 27.97
N GLY A 108 -54.01 4.21 27.59
CA GLY A 108 -53.91 2.80 27.20
C GLY A 108 -53.96 1.80 28.38
N MET A 109 -53.80 0.51 28.09
CA MET A 109 -53.92 -0.59 29.06
C MET A 109 -52.73 -0.72 30.04
N ASP A 110 -51.58 -0.12 29.75
CA ASP A 110 -50.36 -0.24 30.57
C ASP A 110 -49.66 1.11 30.76
N GLY A 111 -49.98 1.79 31.86
CA GLY A 111 -49.07 2.75 32.47
C GLY A 111 -48.77 4.02 31.68
N ALA A 112 -47.92 4.87 32.25
CA ALA A 112 -47.73 6.23 31.78
C ALA A 112 -46.93 6.30 30.46
N VAL A 113 -47.34 7.18 29.53
CA VAL A 113 -46.71 7.35 28.21
C VAL A 113 -45.81 8.58 28.19
N GLU A 114 -44.60 8.42 27.70
CA GLU A 114 -43.66 9.52 27.47
C GLU A 114 -43.94 10.27 26.17
N VAL A 115 -44.05 11.60 26.24
CA VAL A 115 -44.29 12.48 25.10
C VAL A 115 -43.19 13.51 24.92
N GLN A 116 -42.70 13.61 23.69
CA GLN A 116 -41.56 14.45 23.34
C GLN A 116 -41.99 15.74 22.63
N SER A 117 -43.22 15.80 22.11
CA SER A 117 -43.76 16.95 21.38
C SER A 117 -45.19 17.33 21.77
N PHE A 118 -45.56 18.58 21.46
CA PHE A 118 -46.94 19.04 21.59
C PHE A 118 -47.89 18.33 20.60
N ALA A 119 -47.36 17.85 19.47
CA ALA A 119 -48.13 17.06 18.51
C ALA A 119 -48.48 15.68 19.09
N ASP A 120 -47.54 15.05 19.81
CA ASP A 120 -47.80 13.79 20.52
C ASP A 120 -48.89 13.98 21.58
N ILE A 121 -48.80 15.06 22.37
CA ILE A 121 -49.85 15.42 23.35
C ILE A 121 -51.21 15.63 22.65
N LYS A 122 -51.24 16.28 21.48
CA LYS A 122 -52.48 16.52 20.72
C LYS A 122 -53.08 15.21 20.18
N ARG A 123 -52.25 14.28 19.72
CA ARG A 123 -52.68 12.95 19.24
C ARG A 123 -53.36 12.13 20.35
N MET A 124 -52.95 12.36 21.59
CA MET A 124 -53.45 11.63 22.77
C MET A 124 -54.53 12.40 23.54
N ALA A 125 -54.96 13.56 23.03
CA ALA A 125 -55.87 14.46 23.73
C ALA A 125 -57.28 13.89 23.89
N SER A 126 -57.73 12.99 23.02
CA SER A 126 -59.05 12.35 23.12
C SER A 126 -59.16 11.32 24.24
N GLN A 127 -58.03 10.89 24.82
CA GLN A 127 -57.94 9.83 25.83
C GLN A 127 -57.63 10.39 27.23
N LEU A 128 -57.54 11.71 27.37
CA LEU A 128 -57.05 12.39 28.57
C LEU A 128 -57.93 13.56 28.96
N ASP A 129 -58.01 13.82 30.26
CA ASP A 129 -58.67 15.01 30.78
C ASP A 129 -57.85 16.30 30.52
N ALA A 130 -58.55 17.43 30.43
CA ALA A 130 -57.98 18.74 30.12
C ALA A 130 -56.90 19.18 31.13
N GLU A 131 -57.05 18.82 32.41
CA GLU A 131 -56.06 19.12 33.45
C GLU A 131 -54.75 18.37 33.20
N HIS A 132 -54.82 17.06 32.92
CA HIS A 132 -53.67 16.22 32.61
C HIS A 132 -52.92 16.70 31.36
N LEU A 133 -53.66 17.13 30.33
CA LEU A 133 -53.08 17.72 29.12
C LEU A 133 -52.39 19.06 29.41
N SER A 134 -52.98 19.91 30.25
CA SER A 134 -52.38 21.18 30.66
C SER A 134 -51.09 20.97 31.46
N GLN A 135 -51.11 20.05 32.42
CA GLN A 135 -49.96 19.70 33.25
C GLN A 135 -48.81 19.14 32.41
N ALA A 136 -49.09 18.23 31.47
CA ALA A 136 -48.08 17.68 30.59
C ALA A 136 -47.47 18.73 29.65
N ARG A 137 -48.29 19.66 29.12
CA ARG A 137 -47.80 20.80 28.34
C ARG A 137 -46.91 21.71 29.17
N ALA A 138 -47.28 22.00 30.42
CA ALA A 138 -46.50 22.84 31.32
C ALA A 138 -45.16 22.19 31.68
N GLU A 139 -45.16 20.89 32.02
CA GLU A 139 -43.94 20.15 32.34
C GLU A 139 -43.02 20.04 31.12
N LEU A 140 -43.57 19.76 29.93
CA LEU A 140 -42.79 19.73 28.69
C LEU A 140 -42.13 21.10 28.40
N ARG A 141 -42.85 22.20 28.63
CA ARG A 141 -42.29 23.57 28.50
C ARG A 141 -41.15 23.79 29.49
N ARG A 142 -41.34 23.42 30.75
CA ARG A 142 -40.33 23.58 31.81
C ARG A 142 -39.07 22.78 31.50
N ARG A 143 -39.20 21.50 31.13
CA ARG A 143 -38.07 20.64 30.76
C ARG A 143 -37.35 21.14 29.51
N ARG A 144 -38.08 21.58 28.47
CA ARG A 144 -37.47 22.19 27.27
C ARG A 144 -36.73 23.50 27.57
N ARG A 145 -37.22 24.33 28.50
CA ARG A 145 -36.52 25.54 28.93
C ARG A 145 -35.20 25.19 29.63
N ARG A 146 -35.24 24.26 30.59
CA ARG A 146 -34.03 23.76 31.27
C ARG A 146 -33.01 23.18 30.27
N TRP A 147 -33.48 22.37 29.33
CA TRP A 147 -32.63 21.81 28.28
C TRP A 147 -31.99 22.91 27.41
N LYS A 148 -32.77 23.91 26.97
CA LYS A 148 -32.23 25.05 26.19
C LYS A 148 -31.27 25.94 26.98
N GLU A 149 -31.47 26.07 28.28
CA GLU A 149 -30.57 26.82 29.16
C GLU A 149 -29.24 26.10 29.36
N ALA A 150 -29.28 24.80 29.66
CA ALA A 150 -28.10 23.94 29.73
C ALA A 150 -27.36 23.94 28.39
N ASP A 151 -28.08 23.77 27.27
CA ASP A 151 -27.49 23.79 25.93
C ASP A 151 -26.78 25.10 25.62
N ARG A 152 -27.32 26.24 26.06
CA ARG A 152 -26.69 27.56 25.85
C ARG A 152 -25.39 27.70 26.63
N ARG A 153 -25.26 27.02 27.77
CA ARG A 153 -24.07 27.03 28.62
C ARG A 153 -23.02 26.02 28.14
N LEU A 154 -23.45 24.82 27.79
CA LEU A 154 -22.59 23.68 27.45
C LEU A 154 -22.26 23.59 25.95
N GLY A 155 -23.09 24.17 25.08
CA GLY A 155 -22.90 24.16 23.63
C GLY A 155 -23.18 22.81 22.96
N TYR A 156 -24.05 21.97 23.53
CA TYR A 156 -24.34 20.63 23.03
C TYR A 156 -24.85 20.64 21.58
N SER A 157 -25.85 21.47 21.24
CA SER A 157 -26.40 21.55 19.88
C SER A 157 -25.34 21.99 18.87
N ALA A 158 -24.41 22.87 19.27
CA ALA A 158 -23.30 23.26 18.40
C ALA A 158 -22.33 22.09 18.15
N ALA A 159 -22.05 21.29 19.17
CA ALA A 159 -21.23 20.08 19.02
C ALA A 159 -21.90 19.01 18.13
N VAL A 160 -23.22 18.84 18.25
CA VAL A 160 -24.02 17.97 17.37
C VAL A 160 -23.92 18.45 15.92
N ALA A 161 -24.11 19.75 15.68
CA ALA A 161 -24.02 20.33 14.33
C ALA A 161 -22.63 20.16 13.73
N LEU A 162 -21.58 20.39 14.52
CA LEU A 162 -20.18 20.19 14.08
C LEU A 162 -19.89 18.73 13.74
N GLU A 163 -20.34 17.77 14.56
CA GLU A 163 -20.18 16.35 14.25
C GLU A 163 -20.87 15.99 12.93
N GLN A 164 -22.10 16.46 12.73
CA GLN A 164 -22.87 16.22 11.52
C GLN A 164 -22.17 16.80 10.28
N GLU A 165 -21.70 18.05 10.34
CA GLU A 165 -20.96 18.68 9.24
C GLU A 165 -19.70 17.88 8.88
N LEU A 166 -18.92 17.47 9.89
CA LEU A 166 -17.72 16.66 9.68
C LEU A 166 -18.05 15.26 9.14
N ALA A 167 -19.17 14.67 9.54
CA ALA A 167 -19.65 13.39 9.01
C ALA A 167 -20.04 13.49 7.54
N GLU A 168 -20.77 14.54 7.17
CA GLU A 168 -21.15 14.82 5.78
C GLU A 168 -19.92 15.07 4.90
N ARG A 169 -19.00 15.94 5.33
CA ARG A 169 -17.77 16.25 4.61
C ARG A 169 -16.88 15.02 4.43
N ALA A 170 -16.67 14.23 5.48
CA ALA A 170 -15.91 12.99 5.41
C ALA A 170 -16.61 11.96 4.51
N GLY A 171 -17.93 11.87 4.55
CA GLY A 171 -18.71 10.97 3.70
C GLY A 171 -18.64 11.32 2.21
N ILE A 172 -18.77 12.61 1.88
CA ILE A 172 -18.64 13.10 0.48
C ILE A 172 -17.22 12.82 -0.02
N SER A 173 -16.19 13.26 0.71
CA SER A 173 -14.81 13.07 0.28
C SER A 173 -14.42 11.59 0.19
N GLY A 174 -14.94 10.73 1.08
CA GLY A 174 -14.74 9.28 1.01
C GLY A 174 -15.37 8.65 -0.23
N ARG A 175 -16.59 9.05 -0.60
CA ARG A 175 -17.28 8.59 -1.83
C ARG A 175 -16.57 9.04 -3.10
N VAL A 176 -16.11 10.29 -3.16
CA VAL A 176 -15.32 10.78 -4.31
C VAL A 176 -14.03 9.98 -4.44
N MET A 177 -13.30 9.77 -3.34
CA MET A 177 -12.07 8.98 -3.35
C MET A 177 -12.31 7.53 -3.81
N TRP A 178 -13.47 6.96 -3.49
CA TRP A 178 -13.83 5.62 -3.94
C TRP A 178 -13.94 5.50 -5.46
N ILE A 179 -14.53 6.49 -6.15
CA ILE A 179 -14.70 6.47 -7.61
C ILE A 179 -13.45 6.93 -8.38
N THR A 180 -12.54 7.70 -7.77
CA THR A 180 -11.30 8.16 -8.42
C THR A 180 -10.38 7.01 -8.79
N ARG A 181 -9.99 6.83 -10.06
CA ARG A 181 -9.09 5.73 -10.46
C ARG A 181 -7.75 5.80 -9.71
N PRO A 182 -7.30 4.74 -8.99
CA PRO A 182 -6.02 4.75 -8.31
C PRO A 182 -4.86 4.53 -9.31
N SER A 183 -3.75 5.23 -9.12
CA SER A 183 -2.53 5.08 -9.93
C SER A 183 -1.39 4.36 -9.21
N SER A 184 -1.57 3.99 -7.93
CA SER A 184 -0.53 3.32 -7.14
C SER A 184 -1.11 2.37 -6.09
N LEU A 185 -0.25 1.46 -5.59
CA LEU A 185 -0.58 0.58 -4.47
C LEU A 185 -0.94 1.36 -3.21
N THR A 186 -0.25 2.48 -2.95
CA THR A 186 -0.54 3.39 -1.84
C THR A 186 -1.96 3.93 -1.93
N GLU A 187 -2.41 4.31 -3.13
CA GLU A 187 -3.77 4.81 -3.34
C GLU A 187 -4.84 3.73 -3.19
N VAL A 188 -4.56 2.49 -3.64
CA VAL A 188 -5.45 1.34 -3.38
C VAL A 188 -5.55 1.06 -1.87
N THR A 189 -4.42 1.12 -1.16
CA THR A 189 -4.35 0.94 0.30
C THR A 189 -5.13 2.04 1.02
N ALA A 190 -5.01 3.29 0.57
CA ALA A 190 -5.73 4.45 1.09
C ALA A 190 -7.25 4.32 0.92
N LYS A 191 -7.71 3.84 -0.25
CA LYS A 191 -9.13 3.57 -0.49
C LYS A 191 -9.68 2.48 0.41
N LEU A 192 -8.98 1.35 0.53
CA LEU A 192 -9.43 0.25 1.38
C LEU A 192 -9.44 0.66 2.86
N HIS A 193 -8.41 1.38 3.30
CA HIS A 193 -8.38 1.98 4.64
C HIS A 193 -9.59 2.87 4.89
N CYS A 194 -9.89 3.78 3.96
CA CYS A 194 -11.06 4.65 4.04
C CYS A 194 -12.37 3.88 4.12
N LEU A 195 -12.55 2.86 3.28
CA LEU A 195 -13.76 2.02 3.26
C LEU A 195 -14.00 1.40 4.64
N ILE A 196 -12.97 0.75 5.20
CA ILE A 196 -13.07 0.08 6.50
C ILE A 196 -13.34 1.11 7.60
N VAL A 197 -12.64 2.25 7.59
CA VAL A 197 -12.83 3.30 8.61
C VAL A 197 -14.24 3.93 8.56
N MET A 198 -14.84 4.07 7.38
CA MET A 198 -16.18 4.65 7.26
C MET A 198 -17.27 3.72 7.79
N HIS A 199 -17.14 2.42 7.53
CA HIS A 199 -18.19 1.46 7.83
C HIS A 199 -17.98 0.71 9.14
N ASP A 200 -16.73 0.44 9.50
CA ASP A 200 -16.36 -0.28 10.72
C ASP A 200 -15.09 0.31 11.38
N PRO A 201 -15.16 1.56 11.89
CA PRO A 201 -14.01 2.24 12.48
C PRO A 201 -13.45 1.54 13.72
N THR A 202 -14.28 0.75 14.40
CA THR A 202 -13.90 -0.05 15.58
C THR A 202 -13.52 -1.48 15.23
N LEU A 203 -13.59 -1.84 13.94
CA LEU A 203 -13.38 -3.18 13.41
C LEU A 203 -14.23 -4.24 14.11
N LYS A 204 -15.47 -3.96 14.53
CA LYS A 204 -16.34 -4.84 15.32
C LYS A 204 -17.00 -5.94 14.51
N PHE A 205 -17.18 -5.79 13.21
CA PHE A 205 -17.91 -6.78 12.42
C PHE A 205 -17.06 -8.03 12.15
N GLU A 206 -17.63 -9.20 12.46
CA GLU A 206 -16.93 -10.49 12.38
C GLU A 206 -17.37 -11.33 11.19
N ASP A 207 -18.55 -11.07 10.65
CA ASP A 207 -19.07 -11.76 9.46
C ASP A 207 -18.42 -11.27 8.17
N ALA A 208 -18.46 -12.11 7.15
CA ALA A 208 -18.01 -11.75 5.81
C ALA A 208 -18.74 -10.48 5.31
N PRO A 209 -18.06 -9.56 4.62
CA PRO A 209 -16.68 -9.64 4.11
C PRO A 209 -15.62 -8.98 5.02
N TRP A 210 -15.94 -8.65 6.26
CA TRP A 210 -15.08 -7.80 7.09
C TRP A 210 -13.73 -8.44 7.47
N PRO A 211 -13.65 -9.74 7.82
CA PRO A 211 -12.36 -10.42 8.01
C PRO A 211 -11.47 -10.40 6.77
N GLU A 212 -12.05 -10.59 5.59
CA GLU A 212 -11.36 -10.65 4.31
C GLU A 212 -10.80 -9.27 3.94
N LEU A 213 -11.62 -8.22 4.06
CA LEU A 213 -11.18 -6.84 3.82
C LEU A 213 -10.03 -6.42 4.75
N ARG A 214 -10.09 -6.82 6.04
CA ARG A 214 -9.00 -6.59 7.00
C ARG A 214 -7.73 -7.34 6.61
N THR A 215 -7.85 -8.56 6.13
CA THR A 215 -6.73 -9.37 5.64
C THR A 215 -6.10 -8.73 4.40
N MET A 216 -6.92 -8.31 3.44
CA MET A 216 -6.47 -7.58 2.25
C MET A 216 -5.72 -6.30 2.62
N LEU A 217 -6.23 -5.50 3.57
CA LEU A 217 -5.54 -4.29 4.03
C LEU A 217 -4.18 -4.64 4.65
N LYS A 218 -4.12 -5.68 5.48
CA LYS A 218 -2.88 -6.16 6.10
C LYS A 218 -1.86 -6.60 5.05
N ASP A 219 -2.29 -7.28 4.01
CA ASP A 219 -1.40 -7.72 2.93
C ASP A 219 -0.93 -6.56 2.07
N LEU A 220 -1.80 -5.59 1.76
CA LEU A 220 -1.42 -4.36 1.08
C LEU A 220 -0.39 -3.55 1.88
N ILE A 221 -0.54 -3.45 3.20
CA ILE A 221 0.47 -2.84 4.10
C ILE A 221 1.82 -3.55 3.95
N ARG A 222 1.84 -4.90 4.02
CA ARG A 222 3.06 -5.70 3.90
C ARG A 222 3.73 -5.55 2.53
N ILE A 223 2.93 -5.52 1.45
CA ILE A 223 3.45 -5.32 0.09
C ILE A 223 4.01 -3.91 -0.04
N ALA A 224 3.25 -2.91 0.41
CA ALA A 224 3.70 -1.52 0.39
C ALA A 224 5.02 -1.38 1.16
N GLU A 225 5.13 -1.89 2.38
CA GLU A 225 6.37 -1.94 3.18
C GLU A 225 7.56 -2.57 2.44
N LYS A 226 7.38 -3.76 1.86
CA LYS A 226 8.43 -4.42 1.07
C LYS A 226 8.83 -3.58 -0.14
N CYS A 227 7.88 -2.86 -0.72
CA CYS A 227 8.07 -1.88 -1.77
C CYS A 227 8.45 -0.49 -1.21
N ARG A 228 8.99 -0.36 0.01
CA ARG A 228 9.73 0.86 0.37
C ARG A 228 10.77 1.04 -0.73
N PRO A 229 10.86 2.20 -1.40
CA PRO A 229 12.14 2.56 -1.94
C PRO A 229 13.06 2.53 -0.73
N LYS A 230 13.88 1.48 -0.61
CA LYS A 230 15.14 1.62 0.12
C LYS A 230 15.72 2.94 -0.41
N SER A 231 16.40 3.70 0.42
CA SER A 231 17.29 4.77 -0.03
C SER A 231 18.43 4.15 -0.86
N CYS A 232 18.06 3.52 -1.96
CA CYS A 232 18.83 3.50 -3.16
C CYS A 232 18.87 4.96 -3.57
N ASN A 233 20.04 5.59 -3.49
CA ASN A 233 20.38 6.66 -4.42
C ASN A 233 19.62 6.42 -5.73
N GLY A 234 18.73 7.35 -6.08
CA GLY A 234 17.63 7.10 -6.99
C GLY A 234 18.01 6.21 -8.16
N PHE A 235 17.56 4.95 -8.13
CA PHE A 235 17.44 4.22 -9.38
C PHE A 235 16.14 4.69 -10.01
N ALA A 236 16.26 5.85 -10.67
CA ALA A 236 15.45 6.17 -11.83
C ALA A 236 15.28 4.89 -12.63
N TYR A 237 14.04 4.59 -13.04
CA TYR A 237 13.72 3.49 -13.92
C TYR A 237 14.88 3.29 -14.94
N PRO A 238 15.62 2.16 -14.90
CA PRO A 238 16.97 2.04 -15.47
C PRO A 238 16.99 2.07 -17.00
N GLY A 239 15.88 2.41 -17.64
CA GLY A 239 15.89 2.80 -19.04
C GLY A 239 16.31 4.25 -19.25
N LYS A 240 15.98 5.19 -18.35
CA LYS A 240 16.00 6.63 -18.69
C LYS A 240 17.32 7.33 -18.37
N LYS A 241 18.15 6.77 -17.47
CA LYS A 241 19.50 7.28 -17.12
C LYS A 241 20.48 6.20 -16.65
N ALA A 242 20.34 4.93 -17.05
CA ALA A 242 21.38 3.96 -16.72
C ALA A 242 22.63 4.27 -17.55
N GLY A 243 23.62 4.90 -16.90
CA GLY A 243 24.91 5.16 -17.53
C GLY A 243 25.58 3.87 -17.96
N VAL A 244 26.42 3.94 -18.98
CA VAL A 244 27.17 2.82 -19.57
C VAL A 244 27.73 1.86 -18.51
N ARG A 245 28.35 2.42 -17.45
CA ARG A 245 28.95 1.64 -16.36
C ARG A 245 27.94 0.84 -15.54
N GLY A 246 26.73 1.38 -15.32
CA GLY A 246 25.67 0.68 -14.59
C GLY A 246 25.15 -0.54 -15.36
N ILE A 247 24.93 -0.37 -16.66
CA ILE A 247 24.48 -1.45 -17.56
C ILE A 247 25.56 -2.53 -17.70
N LEU A 248 26.82 -2.12 -17.81
CA LEU A 248 27.96 -3.05 -17.86
C LEU A 248 28.07 -3.89 -16.57
N ASN A 249 27.92 -3.27 -15.40
CA ASN A 249 27.93 -3.98 -14.12
C ASN A 249 26.76 -4.97 -14.01
N LEU A 250 25.58 -4.58 -14.50
CA LEU A 250 24.42 -5.46 -14.52
C LEU A 250 24.66 -6.67 -15.44
N ALA A 251 25.23 -6.46 -16.63
CA ALA A 251 25.62 -7.55 -17.54
C ALA A 251 26.55 -8.57 -16.88
N MET A 252 27.53 -8.09 -16.10
CA MET A 252 28.44 -8.94 -15.34
C MET A 252 27.70 -9.77 -14.28
N GLN A 253 26.77 -9.17 -13.53
CA GLN A 253 25.99 -9.89 -12.51
C GLN A 253 25.14 -11.01 -13.11
N TYR A 254 24.50 -10.76 -14.27
CA TYR A 254 23.75 -11.79 -14.99
C TYR A 254 24.65 -12.92 -15.50
N GLN A 255 25.84 -12.59 -16.02
CA GLN A 255 26.81 -13.61 -16.45
C GLN A 255 27.33 -14.45 -15.27
N ASP A 256 27.66 -13.82 -14.14
CA ASP A 256 28.11 -14.52 -12.93
C ASP A 256 27.02 -15.44 -12.38
N ALA A 257 25.76 -15.00 -12.40
CA ALA A 257 24.63 -15.84 -12.03
C ALA A 257 24.46 -17.04 -12.99
N ALA A 258 24.62 -16.84 -14.30
CA ALA A 258 24.60 -17.92 -15.28
C ALA A 258 25.74 -18.93 -15.09
N ASN A 259 26.93 -18.46 -14.69
CA ASN A 259 28.07 -19.33 -14.37
C ASN A 259 27.79 -20.19 -13.13
N LYS A 260 27.31 -19.57 -12.04
CA LYS A 260 26.96 -20.26 -10.79
C LYS A 260 25.91 -21.37 -10.98
N LEU A 261 24.92 -21.16 -11.86
CA LEU A 261 23.94 -22.22 -12.18
C LEU A 261 24.54 -23.41 -12.95
N GLY A 262 25.73 -23.23 -13.53
CA GLY A 262 26.48 -24.29 -14.17
C GLY A 262 27.39 -25.09 -13.25
N GLU A 263 27.65 -24.58 -12.05
CA GLU A 263 28.56 -25.17 -11.07
C GLU A 263 27.79 -26.14 -10.14
N GLY A 264 28.37 -27.30 -9.84
CA GLY A 264 27.88 -28.19 -8.78
C GLY A 264 26.67 -29.07 -9.08
N SER A 265 26.16 -29.13 -10.31
CA SER A 265 25.06 -30.03 -10.68
C SER A 265 25.46 -31.04 -11.77
N SER A 266 25.13 -32.31 -11.55
CA SER A 266 25.25 -33.38 -12.56
C SER A 266 24.22 -33.27 -13.69
N LYS A 267 23.15 -32.47 -13.49
CA LYS A 267 22.12 -32.10 -14.47
C LYS A 267 21.72 -30.64 -14.26
N PRO A 268 22.55 -29.66 -14.68
CA PRO A 268 22.28 -28.25 -14.43
C PRO A 268 20.98 -27.82 -15.12
N ASN A 269 20.16 -27.03 -14.43
CA ASN A 269 18.89 -26.57 -14.96
C ASN A 269 19.17 -25.57 -16.12
N GLN A 270 19.00 -26.04 -17.36
CA GLN A 270 19.55 -25.36 -18.53
C GLN A 270 18.76 -24.11 -18.92
N ALA A 271 17.44 -24.07 -18.65
CA ALA A 271 16.59 -22.96 -19.06
C ALA A 271 16.92 -21.65 -18.30
N PRO A 272 16.99 -21.64 -16.95
CA PRO A 272 17.36 -20.42 -16.22
C PRO A 272 18.78 -19.95 -16.55
N ARG A 273 19.72 -20.89 -16.71
CA ARG A 273 21.10 -20.57 -17.12
C ARG A 273 21.16 -19.89 -18.49
N ARG A 274 20.43 -20.44 -19.48
CA ARG A 274 20.30 -19.84 -20.82
C ARG A 274 19.71 -18.44 -20.75
N LEU A 275 18.61 -18.25 -20.02
CA LEU A 275 17.93 -16.96 -19.92
C LEU A 275 18.84 -15.87 -19.35
N LEU A 276 19.56 -16.18 -18.27
CA LEU A 276 20.53 -15.26 -17.67
C LEU A 276 21.67 -14.92 -18.64
N ALA A 277 22.16 -15.90 -19.40
CA ALA A 277 23.20 -15.68 -20.40
C ALA A 277 22.71 -14.79 -21.56
N LEU A 278 21.50 -15.03 -22.09
CA LEU A 278 20.91 -14.19 -23.14
C LEU A 278 20.73 -12.75 -22.66
N HIS A 279 20.24 -12.56 -21.43
CA HIS A 279 20.07 -11.24 -20.86
C HIS A 279 21.41 -10.51 -20.65
N ALA A 280 22.46 -11.23 -20.22
CA ALA A 280 23.79 -10.67 -20.14
C ALA A 280 24.34 -10.22 -21.51
N MET A 281 24.12 -10.99 -22.58
CA MET A 281 24.53 -10.61 -23.95
C MET A 281 23.84 -9.31 -24.39
N GLU A 282 22.54 -9.20 -24.16
CA GLU A 282 21.73 -8.03 -24.50
C GLU A 282 22.27 -6.78 -23.78
N LEU A 283 22.55 -6.89 -22.49
CA LEU A 283 23.10 -5.80 -21.68
C LEU A 283 24.52 -5.41 -22.10
N TYR A 284 25.39 -6.36 -22.46
CA TYR A 284 26.74 -6.04 -22.98
C TYR A 284 26.68 -5.24 -24.27
N LEU A 285 25.81 -5.63 -25.21
CA LEU A 285 25.62 -4.90 -26.46
C LEU A 285 25.01 -3.51 -26.21
N ASN A 286 24.01 -3.41 -25.33
CA ASN A 286 23.40 -2.13 -24.95
C ASN A 286 24.44 -1.16 -24.33
N ALA A 287 25.30 -1.64 -23.43
CA ALA A 287 26.35 -0.83 -22.83
C ALA A 287 27.33 -0.30 -23.88
N PHE A 288 27.72 -1.14 -24.86
CA PHE A 288 28.61 -0.73 -25.94
C PHE A 288 27.95 0.33 -26.85
N LEU A 289 26.72 0.10 -27.30
CA LEU A 289 25.99 1.01 -28.18
C LEU A 289 25.75 2.38 -27.51
N LEU A 290 25.39 2.38 -26.22
CA LEU A 290 25.25 3.62 -25.45
C LEU A 290 26.57 4.38 -25.33
N ALA A 291 27.69 3.70 -25.15
CA ALA A 291 29.00 4.35 -25.10
C ALA A 291 29.41 4.96 -26.45
N LYS A 292 28.84 4.47 -27.55
CA LYS A 292 29.01 5.00 -28.90
C LYS A 292 28.00 6.09 -29.27
N GLY A 293 27.15 6.49 -28.32
CA GLY A 293 26.19 7.59 -28.50
C GLY A 293 24.88 7.19 -29.18
N VAL A 294 24.60 5.89 -29.32
CA VAL A 294 23.30 5.43 -29.86
C VAL A 294 22.19 5.75 -28.86
N ASP A 295 21.10 6.35 -29.36
CA ASP A 295 19.98 6.77 -28.55
C ASP A 295 19.31 5.58 -27.80
N PRO A 296 18.99 5.71 -26.49
CA PRO A 296 18.35 4.64 -25.73
C PRO A 296 17.01 4.16 -26.30
N ALA A 297 16.22 5.01 -26.95
CA ALA A 297 14.94 4.60 -27.55
C ALA A 297 15.16 3.70 -28.76
N THR A 298 16.17 3.99 -29.59
CA THR A 298 16.60 3.12 -30.69
C THR A 298 17.01 1.74 -30.18
N ILE A 299 17.84 1.69 -29.13
CA ILE A 299 18.30 0.42 -28.53
C ILE A 299 17.12 -0.41 -27.99
N ARG A 300 16.10 0.23 -27.41
CA ARG A 300 14.89 -0.46 -26.94
C ARG A 300 14.01 -0.97 -28.08
N GLY A 301 14.01 -0.27 -29.22
CA GLY A 301 13.26 -0.67 -30.42
C GLY A 301 13.62 -2.06 -30.92
N PHE A 302 14.86 -2.51 -30.71
CA PHE A 302 15.33 -3.84 -31.10
C PHE A 302 14.77 -4.99 -30.23
N ARG A 303 14.03 -4.72 -29.15
CA ARG A 303 13.46 -5.76 -28.25
C ARG A 303 14.50 -6.83 -27.88
N HIS A 304 14.33 -8.12 -28.15
CA HIS A 304 15.35 -9.16 -27.86
C HIS A 304 16.20 -9.56 -29.09
N ASP A 305 16.23 -8.73 -30.13
CA ASP A 305 17.04 -8.99 -31.32
C ASP A 305 18.53 -8.73 -31.03
N LEU A 306 19.29 -9.81 -30.86
CA LEU A 306 20.73 -9.77 -30.65
C LEU A 306 21.49 -9.59 -31.98
N GLY A 307 20.89 -9.97 -33.11
CA GLY A 307 21.46 -9.86 -34.45
C GLY A 307 21.61 -8.39 -34.85
N GLU A 308 20.52 -7.63 -34.78
CA GLU A 308 20.52 -6.19 -35.10
C GLU A 308 21.42 -5.39 -34.16
N ARG A 309 21.40 -5.69 -32.86
CA ARG A 309 22.33 -5.08 -31.90
C ARG A 309 23.79 -5.37 -32.23
N THR A 310 24.09 -6.60 -32.65
CA THR A 310 25.45 -7.00 -33.00
C THR A 310 25.91 -6.36 -34.29
N ARG A 311 25.02 -6.22 -35.29
CA ARG A 311 25.29 -5.52 -36.55
C ARG A 311 25.69 -4.06 -36.27
N LEU A 312 24.86 -3.33 -35.52
CA LEU A 312 25.15 -1.95 -35.14
C LEU A 312 26.40 -1.82 -34.27
N ALA A 313 26.63 -2.74 -33.34
CA ALA A 313 27.84 -2.73 -32.53
C ALA A 313 29.10 -2.95 -33.38
N SER A 314 29.02 -3.81 -34.39
CA SER A 314 30.13 -4.06 -35.33
C SER A 314 30.41 -2.84 -36.20
N GLU A 315 29.37 -2.18 -36.72
CA GLU A 315 29.46 -0.91 -37.46
C GLU A 315 30.09 0.20 -36.60
N ALA A 316 29.78 0.23 -35.30
CA ALA A 316 30.38 1.15 -34.34
C ALA A 316 31.77 0.69 -33.80
N GLY A 317 32.37 -0.34 -34.40
CA GLY A 317 33.76 -0.76 -34.18
C GLY A 317 33.97 -1.91 -33.18
N LEU A 318 32.93 -2.63 -32.77
CA LEU A 318 33.09 -3.83 -31.93
C LEU A 318 33.59 -5.02 -32.75
N VAL A 319 34.82 -5.47 -32.50
CA VAL A 319 35.42 -6.59 -33.24
C VAL A 319 35.19 -7.93 -32.51
N LEU A 320 34.22 -8.70 -33.01
CA LEU A 320 33.90 -10.08 -32.58
C LEU A 320 34.39 -11.12 -33.61
N ARG A 321 34.58 -12.37 -33.19
CA ARG A 321 34.85 -13.49 -34.12
C ARG A 321 33.65 -13.69 -35.05
N LYS A 322 33.91 -14.03 -36.33
CA LYS A 322 32.87 -14.31 -37.34
C LYS A 322 31.82 -15.32 -36.85
N ARG A 323 32.25 -16.39 -36.19
CA ARG A 323 31.36 -17.43 -35.61
C ARG A 323 30.43 -16.91 -34.52
N THR A 324 30.85 -15.88 -33.80
CA THR A 324 30.12 -15.28 -32.66
C THR A 324 29.05 -14.34 -33.18
N VAL A 325 29.37 -13.53 -34.20
CA VAL A 325 28.39 -12.72 -34.94
C VAL A 325 27.32 -13.62 -35.57
N ALA A 326 27.73 -14.68 -36.27
CA ALA A 326 26.80 -15.63 -36.87
C ALA A 326 25.89 -16.30 -35.81
N HIS A 327 26.45 -16.65 -34.65
CA HIS A 327 25.67 -17.24 -33.57
C HIS A 327 24.65 -16.27 -32.98
N LEU A 328 25.00 -15.00 -32.76
CA LEU A 328 24.06 -13.99 -32.26
C LEU A 328 22.89 -13.76 -33.23
N ALA A 329 23.15 -13.83 -34.54
CA ALA A 329 22.10 -13.83 -35.56
C ALA A 329 21.21 -15.08 -35.46
N THR A 330 21.79 -16.28 -35.28
CA THR A 330 21.03 -17.53 -35.06
C THR A 330 20.13 -17.44 -33.82
N LEU A 331 20.63 -16.95 -32.69
CA LEU A 331 19.86 -16.79 -31.45
C LEU A 331 18.63 -15.88 -31.62
N SER A 332 18.74 -14.89 -32.51
CA SER A 332 17.65 -13.96 -32.82
C SER A 332 16.64 -14.60 -33.77
N ALA A 333 17.13 -15.30 -34.81
CA ALA A 333 16.28 -16.00 -35.78
C ALA A 333 15.46 -17.14 -35.15
N SER A 334 16.03 -17.86 -34.17
CA SER A 334 15.33 -18.91 -33.43
C SER A 334 14.41 -18.38 -32.32
N ASN A 335 14.39 -17.05 -32.10
CA ASN A 335 13.68 -16.39 -31.01
C ASN A 335 13.95 -17.05 -29.64
N GLU A 336 15.22 -17.40 -29.39
CA GLU A 336 15.65 -18.28 -28.29
C GLU A 336 15.25 -17.71 -26.93
N TYR A 337 15.20 -16.38 -26.80
CA TYR A 337 14.71 -15.69 -25.61
C TYR A 337 13.26 -16.06 -25.26
N HIS A 338 12.36 -16.01 -26.25
CA HIS A 338 10.95 -16.32 -26.05
C HIS A 338 10.72 -17.81 -25.79
N VAL A 339 11.43 -18.67 -26.53
CA VAL A 339 11.32 -20.13 -26.38
C VAL A 339 11.73 -20.57 -24.97
N VAL A 340 12.84 -20.05 -24.44
CA VAL A 340 13.30 -20.37 -23.08
C VAL A 340 12.33 -19.88 -21.99
N SER A 341 11.62 -18.77 -22.22
CA SER A 341 10.69 -18.21 -21.23
C SER A 341 9.28 -18.83 -21.24
N TYR A 342 8.78 -19.25 -22.40
CA TYR A 342 7.36 -19.60 -22.56
C TYR A 342 7.09 -20.98 -23.15
N VAL A 343 8.08 -21.62 -23.80
CA VAL A 343 7.86 -22.90 -24.52
C VAL A 343 9.02 -23.86 -24.27
N PRO A 344 9.15 -24.40 -23.03
CA PRO A 344 10.24 -25.30 -22.67
C PRO A 344 10.27 -26.61 -23.49
N GLU A 345 9.16 -26.98 -24.13
CA GLU A 345 9.01 -28.17 -24.98
C GLU A 345 9.88 -28.11 -26.25
N LEU A 346 10.21 -26.90 -26.74
CA LEU A 346 11.03 -26.70 -27.94
C LEU A 346 12.52 -26.53 -27.63
N MET A 347 12.94 -26.70 -26.37
CA MET A 347 14.32 -26.46 -25.94
C MET A 347 15.39 -27.36 -26.61
N SER A 348 14.98 -28.49 -27.17
CA SER A 348 15.84 -29.42 -27.93
C SER A 348 16.27 -28.87 -29.29
N THR A 349 15.53 -27.91 -29.84
CA THR A 349 15.82 -27.24 -31.12
C THR A 349 16.77 -26.05 -30.98
N LEU A 350 17.10 -25.66 -29.74
CA LEU A 350 17.89 -24.48 -29.41
C LEU A 350 19.40 -24.72 -29.43
N SER A 351 20.15 -23.63 -29.50
CA SER A 351 21.62 -23.66 -29.50
C SER A 351 22.19 -24.32 -28.24
N GLN A 352 23.22 -25.13 -28.39
CA GLN A 352 23.87 -25.80 -27.26
C GLN A 352 24.30 -24.80 -26.17
N VAL A 353 23.99 -25.09 -24.90
CA VAL A 353 24.24 -24.16 -23.77
C VAL A 353 25.72 -23.74 -23.69
N ASN A 354 26.65 -24.67 -23.96
CA ASN A 354 28.08 -24.36 -23.98
C ASN A 354 28.45 -23.32 -25.04
N ARG A 355 27.75 -23.32 -26.18
CA ARG A 355 27.92 -22.32 -27.24
C ARG A 355 27.38 -20.95 -26.81
N VAL A 356 26.24 -20.93 -26.09
CA VAL A 356 25.68 -19.71 -25.48
C VAL A 356 26.67 -19.13 -24.46
N MET A 357 27.20 -19.95 -23.56
CA MET A 357 28.19 -19.50 -22.56
C MET A 357 29.49 -18.98 -23.20
N ALA A 358 30.02 -19.66 -24.22
CA ALA A 358 31.21 -19.20 -24.93
C ALA A 358 30.98 -17.85 -25.66
N THR A 359 29.74 -17.57 -26.07
CA THR A 359 29.35 -16.33 -26.75
C THR A 359 29.30 -15.16 -25.77
N VAL A 360 28.70 -15.35 -24.58
CA VAL A 360 28.67 -14.30 -23.55
C VAL A 360 30.08 -14.00 -23.02
N ASP A 361 30.95 -15.02 -22.91
CA ASP A 361 32.35 -14.82 -22.50
C ASP A 361 33.15 -14.00 -23.50
N GLU A 362 32.92 -14.20 -24.80
CA GLU A 362 33.55 -13.36 -25.83
C GLU A 362 33.03 -11.93 -25.80
N LEU A 363 31.71 -11.74 -25.76
CA LEU A 363 31.09 -10.41 -25.68
C LEU A 363 31.60 -9.65 -24.45
N SER A 364 31.58 -10.29 -23.28
CA SER A 364 32.09 -9.74 -22.02
C SER A 364 33.52 -9.25 -22.13
N ARG A 365 34.43 -10.06 -22.70
CA ARG A 365 35.84 -9.65 -22.86
C ARG A 365 36.01 -8.51 -23.86
N LYS A 366 35.32 -8.58 -25.00
CA LYS A 366 35.48 -7.62 -26.10
C LYS A 366 34.87 -6.26 -25.76
N VAL A 367 33.65 -6.24 -25.20
CA VAL A 367 32.98 -5.01 -24.77
C VAL A 367 33.76 -4.33 -23.64
N ARG A 368 34.19 -5.08 -22.60
CA ARG A 368 35.00 -4.49 -21.52
C ARG A 368 36.32 -3.91 -22.02
N LYS A 369 36.99 -4.57 -22.96
CA LYS A 369 38.21 -4.04 -23.58
C LYS A 369 37.93 -2.76 -24.36
N ALA A 370 36.88 -2.73 -25.17
CA ALA A 370 36.55 -1.57 -26.00
C ALA A 370 36.13 -0.34 -25.17
N LEU A 371 35.38 -0.56 -24.07
CA LEU A 371 34.96 0.52 -23.17
C LEU A 371 36.11 1.09 -22.33
N ARG A 372 37.10 0.26 -21.97
CA ARG A 372 38.33 0.73 -21.30
C ARG A 372 39.22 1.57 -22.21
N ALA A 373 39.22 1.32 -23.51
CA ALA A 373 40.00 2.07 -24.48
C ALA A 373 39.34 3.39 -24.93
N SER A 374 38.07 3.59 -24.56
CA SER A 374 37.28 4.79 -24.90
C SER A 374 37.05 5.73 -23.70
N SER A 375 37.60 5.37 -22.52
CA SER A 375 37.67 6.21 -21.32
C SER A 375 39.07 6.80 -21.23
#